data_AF-A0A957CP99-F1
#
_entry.id   AF-A0A957CP99-F1
#
_cell.length_a   1.000
_cell.length_b   1.000
_cell.length_c   1.000
_cell.angle_alpha   90.00
_cell.angle_beta   90.00
_cell.angle_gamma   90.00
#
_symmetry.space_group_name_H-M   'P 1'
#
loop_
_entity.id
_entity.type
_entity.pdbx_description
1 polymer ?
#
loop_
_entity_poly.entity_id
_entity_poly.type
_entity_poly.pdbx_seq_one_letter_code
_entity_poly.pdbx_strand_id
1 'polypeptide(L)'
;GISMDYGNLLKRAWHIVWNNKFMFVLGFLAALGSGGNGGNGGARGNFNVSGSSSDFNLPPGFAENIERYWAQYAGITIALVCLAIILGIVFWLVSLVGQAGLISAASRIDSGEQVTLGDAFGAGTGALVRMIGLNLILYGPFILLGLIFFGIASVTVGSAVASEFAGNPSNFETIFSGIGPFFACFGILACVMVPLGLIVTVIYPFAQRGLILQELGIVDSIRHGWNVIRDNIGDVFLLILLFVVIGFVFGIAAAVVLLPAAALAFLPTIVDLVRGGTLEIGNIAFMIGGGICLGLLGAVINSIMIAFRSTTVTLAYQEFINKTNKLKAA
;
A
#
# COMPACT_ATOMS: atom_id res chain seq x y z
N GLY A 1 -17.25 33.88 0.26
CA GLY A 1 -16.77 32.67 -0.44
C GLY A 1 -17.62 31.52 0.01
N ILE A 2 -18.07 30.66 -0.90
CA ILE A 2 -18.88 29.48 -0.56
C ILE A 2 -17.95 28.53 0.20
N SER A 3 -18.03 28.53 1.54
CA SER A 3 -17.33 27.59 2.40
C SER A 3 -18.01 26.24 2.26
N MET A 4 -17.22 25.22 1.93
CA MET A 4 -17.69 23.84 1.83
C MET A 4 -18.11 23.34 3.21
N ASP A 5 -19.26 22.69 3.31
CA ASP A 5 -19.72 22.11 4.58
C ASP A 5 -19.17 20.69 4.72
N TYR A 6 -17.95 20.60 5.26
CA TYR A 6 -17.26 19.33 5.49
C TYR A 6 -18.05 18.39 6.42
N GLY A 7 -18.83 18.93 7.36
CA GLY A 7 -19.65 18.12 8.27
C GLY A 7 -20.75 17.40 7.52
N ASN A 8 -21.47 18.13 6.67
CA ASN A 8 -22.49 17.55 5.81
C ASN A 8 -21.90 16.61 4.74
N LEU A 9 -20.74 16.93 4.18
CA LEU A 9 -20.01 16.05 3.25
C LEU A 9 -19.69 14.70 3.89
N LEU A 10 -19.07 14.69 5.08
CA LEU A 10 -18.72 13.46 5.79
C LEU A 10 -19.96 12.67 6.19
N LYS A 11 -20.99 13.35 6.71
CA LYS A 11 -22.24 12.69 7.11
C LYS A 11 -22.92 12.03 5.93
N ARG A 12 -22.93 12.69 4.78
CA ARG A 12 -23.48 12.15 3.53
C ARG A 12 -22.68 10.96 3.04
N ALA A 13 -21.34 11.07 2.98
CA ALA A 13 -20.46 9.97 2.58
C ALA A 13 -20.61 8.76 3.50
N TRP A 14 -20.74 8.98 4.82
CA TRP A 14 -20.99 7.92 5.80
C TRP A 14 -22.35 7.25 5.55
N HIS A 15 -23.40 8.03 5.34
CA HIS A 15 -24.72 7.50 5.05
C HIS A 15 -24.74 6.65 3.77
N ILE A 16 -24.08 7.09 2.70
CA ILE A 16 -23.94 6.34 1.44
C ILE A 16 -23.28 4.98 1.69
N VAL A 17 -22.15 4.98 2.41
CA VAL A 17 -21.38 3.76 2.68
C VAL A 17 -22.14 2.77 3.55
N TRP A 18 -22.82 3.24 4.59
CA TRP A 18 -23.57 2.35 5.50
C TRP A 18 -24.88 1.84 4.92
N ASN A 19 -25.57 2.63 4.10
CA ASN A 19 -26.79 2.19 3.44
C ASN A 19 -26.50 1.17 2.32
N ASN A 20 -25.29 1.18 1.77
CA ASN A 20 -24.88 0.33 0.66
C ASN A 20 -23.77 -0.65 1.07
N LYS A 21 -24.14 -1.73 1.78
CA LYS A 21 -23.20 -2.72 2.34
C LYS A 21 -22.24 -3.34 1.33
N PHE A 22 -22.60 -3.36 0.04
CA PHE A 22 -21.70 -3.84 -1.02
C PHE A 22 -20.43 -2.99 -1.17
N MET A 23 -20.44 -1.72 -0.74
CA MET A 23 -19.24 -0.88 -0.73
C MET A 23 -18.14 -1.42 0.19
N PHE A 24 -18.51 -2.13 1.26
CA PHE A 24 -17.52 -2.80 2.11
C PHE A 24 -16.80 -3.93 1.38
N VAL A 25 -17.52 -4.67 0.53
CA VAL A 25 -16.91 -5.72 -0.30
C VAL A 25 -15.95 -5.10 -1.31
N LEU A 26 -16.33 -4.02 -1.98
CA LEU A 26 -15.43 -3.31 -2.90
C LEU A 26 -14.22 -2.70 -2.17
N GLY A 27 -14.41 -2.17 -0.96
CA GLY A 27 -13.34 -1.71 -0.09
C GLY A 27 -12.40 -2.83 0.34
N PHE A 28 -12.92 -4.03 0.58
CA PHE A 28 -12.14 -5.21 0.96
C PHE A 28 -11.31 -5.71 -0.23
N LEU A 29 -11.93 -5.80 -1.42
CA LEU A 29 -11.22 -6.10 -2.67
C LEU A 29 -10.11 -5.08 -2.93
N ALA A 30 -10.39 -3.79 -2.71
CA ALA A 30 -9.39 -2.73 -2.77
C ALA A 30 -8.26 -2.93 -1.73
N ALA A 31 -8.57 -3.41 -0.52
CA ALA A 31 -7.58 -3.69 0.51
C ALA A 31 -6.67 -4.89 0.16
N LEU A 32 -7.20 -5.97 -0.44
CA LEU A 32 -6.44 -7.18 -0.74
C LEU A 32 -5.24 -6.93 -1.67
N GLY A 33 -5.44 -6.14 -2.71
CA GLY A 33 -4.38 -5.79 -3.66
C GLY A 33 -3.54 -4.58 -3.28
N SER A 34 -3.83 -3.93 -2.15
CA SER A 34 -3.04 -2.80 -1.64
C SER A 34 -1.71 -3.23 -1.00
N GLY A 35 -1.39 -4.53 -1.04
CA GLY A 35 -0.06 -5.09 -0.83
C GLY A 35 0.60 -4.59 0.45
N GLY A 36 0.13 -5.03 1.61
CA GLY A 36 0.87 -4.93 2.88
C GLY A 36 1.28 -3.52 3.34
N ASN A 37 0.89 -2.45 2.65
CA ASN A 37 1.24 -1.08 3.02
C ASN A 37 0.17 -0.50 3.97
N GLY A 38 -0.28 -1.31 4.92
CA GLY A 38 -1.06 -0.90 6.07
C GLY A 38 -0.14 -0.21 7.08
N GLY A 39 0.19 1.05 6.82
CA GLY A 39 1.15 1.78 7.66
C GLY A 39 1.16 3.28 7.40
N ASN A 40 0.04 3.96 7.64
CA ASN A 40 0.08 5.40 7.89
C ASN A 40 0.47 5.63 9.36
N GLY A 41 1.76 5.92 9.58
CA GLY A 41 2.27 6.66 10.75
C GLY A 41 2.11 6.01 12.13
N GLY A 42 3.15 5.30 12.59
CA GLY A 42 3.31 4.97 14.00
C GLY A 42 4.27 3.80 14.22
N ALA A 43 5.44 4.10 14.80
CA ALA A 43 6.50 3.15 15.15
C ALA A 43 7.15 2.41 13.97
N ARG A 44 7.96 3.14 13.18
CA ARG A 44 9.27 2.57 12.84
C ARG A 44 9.97 2.38 14.18
N GLY A 45 9.96 1.16 14.70
CA GLY A 45 10.88 0.78 15.77
C GLY A 45 12.26 1.15 15.28
N ASN A 46 12.80 2.24 15.82
CA ASN A 46 14.19 2.57 15.66
C ASN A 46 14.93 1.46 16.40
N PHE A 47 15.29 0.40 15.69
CA PHE A 47 16.30 -0.54 16.17
C PHE A 47 17.59 0.24 16.19
N ASN A 48 17.79 0.98 17.27
CA ASN A 48 19.08 1.50 17.64
C ASN A 48 19.92 0.28 18.03
N VAL A 49 20.50 -0.38 17.03
CA VAL A 49 21.63 -1.28 17.23
C VAL A 49 22.77 -0.36 17.66
N SER A 50 22.78 -0.06 18.95
CA SER A 50 23.96 0.53 19.60
C SER A 50 25.12 -0.41 19.29
N GLY A 51 26.14 0.13 18.64
CA GLY A 51 27.25 -0.60 18.07
C GLY A 51 28.01 -1.42 19.11
N SER A 52 27.57 -2.65 19.31
CA SER A 52 28.43 -3.77 19.64
C SER A 52 28.49 -4.62 18.37
N SER A 53 29.71 -4.80 17.88
CA SER A 53 30.08 -5.81 16.87
C SER A 53 29.79 -7.20 17.42
N SER A 54 28.52 -7.58 17.48
CA SER A 54 28.11 -8.96 17.64
C SER A 54 28.25 -9.61 16.28
N ASP A 55 29.32 -10.40 16.12
CA ASP A 55 29.51 -11.29 15.00
C ASP A 55 28.20 -12.05 14.74
N PHE A 56 27.55 -11.75 13.63
CA PHE A 56 26.43 -12.55 13.14
C PHE A 56 27.01 -13.87 12.62
N ASN A 57 27.39 -14.75 13.53
CA ASN A 57 27.81 -16.10 13.20
C ASN A 57 26.56 -16.87 12.80
N LEU A 58 26.40 -17.09 11.49
CA LEU A 58 25.43 -18.05 10.99
C LEU A 58 25.69 -19.39 11.69
N PRO A 59 24.64 -20.09 12.17
CA PRO A 59 24.81 -21.38 12.81
C PRO A 59 25.64 -22.32 11.92
N PRO A 60 26.64 -23.02 12.47
CA PRO A 60 27.44 -23.96 11.68
C PRO A 60 26.51 -24.98 11.01
N GLY A 61 26.64 -25.13 9.69
CA GLY A 61 25.76 -25.97 8.85
C GLY A 61 24.59 -25.25 8.17
N PHE A 62 24.34 -23.96 8.42
CA PHE A 62 23.28 -23.21 7.72
C PHE A 62 23.48 -23.19 6.20
N ALA A 63 24.72 -23.01 5.73
CA ALA A 63 25.05 -23.04 4.31
C ALA A 63 24.79 -24.41 3.66
N GLU A 64 25.23 -25.49 4.31
CA GLU A 64 24.99 -26.88 3.88
C GLU A 64 23.48 -27.21 3.87
N ASN A 65 22.73 -26.73 4.85
CA ASN A 65 21.28 -26.91 4.93
C ASN A 65 20.54 -26.15 3.82
N ILE A 66 20.99 -24.95 3.45
CA ILE A 66 20.46 -24.19 2.31
C ILE A 66 20.78 -24.91 1.00
N GLU A 67 22.00 -25.40 0.81
CA GLU A 67 22.39 -26.11 -0.41
C GLU A 67 21.57 -27.39 -0.60
N ARG A 68 21.39 -28.18 0.47
CA ARG A 68 20.51 -29.35 0.45
C ARG A 68 19.04 -28.98 0.22
N TYR A 69 18.57 -27.89 0.80
CA TYR A 69 17.20 -27.39 0.57
C TYR A 69 16.98 -26.98 -0.89
N TRP A 70 17.92 -26.24 -1.49
CA TRP A 70 17.83 -25.89 -2.91
C TRP A 70 17.96 -27.12 -3.81
N ALA A 71 18.93 -28.00 -3.56
CA ALA A 71 19.08 -29.22 -4.34
C ALA A 71 17.83 -30.13 -4.32
N GLN A 72 17.11 -30.16 -3.20
CA GLN A 72 15.95 -31.04 -3.00
C GLN A 72 14.60 -30.37 -3.28
N TYR A 73 14.45 -29.07 -3.03
CA TYR A 73 13.17 -28.35 -3.05
C TYR A 73 13.13 -27.15 -4.01
N ALA A 74 14.21 -26.83 -4.75
CA ALA A 74 14.24 -25.68 -5.68
C ALA A 74 13.02 -25.64 -6.62
N GLY A 75 12.64 -26.79 -7.19
CA GLY A 75 11.51 -26.86 -8.12
C GLY A 75 10.17 -26.47 -7.46
N ILE A 76 9.91 -26.96 -6.25
CA ILE A 76 8.69 -26.65 -5.50
C ILE A 76 8.72 -25.18 -5.04
N THR A 77 9.86 -24.69 -4.59
CA THR A 77 10.03 -23.30 -4.14
C THR A 77 9.81 -22.32 -5.29
N ILE A 78 10.40 -22.56 -6.47
CA ILE A 78 10.17 -21.72 -7.67
C ILE A 78 8.69 -21.77 -8.07
N ALA A 79 8.06 -22.95 -8.07
CA ALA A 79 6.65 -23.09 -8.40
C ALA A 79 5.75 -22.30 -7.42
N LEU A 80 6.02 -22.36 -6.11
CA LEU A 80 5.30 -21.59 -5.10
C LEU A 80 5.51 -20.08 -5.23
N VAL A 81 6.74 -19.64 -5.54
CA VAL A 81 7.04 -18.22 -5.78
C VAL A 81 6.29 -17.72 -7.02
N CYS A 82 6.31 -18.47 -8.13
CA CYS A 82 5.55 -18.14 -9.32
C CYS A 82 4.05 -18.06 -9.03
N LEU A 83 3.50 -19.02 -8.28
CA LEU A 83 2.09 -19.01 -7.89
C LEU A 83 1.76 -17.79 -7.01
N ALA A 84 2.62 -17.45 -6.05
CA ALA A 84 2.45 -16.27 -5.20
C ALA A 84 2.50 -14.96 -6.00
N ILE A 85 3.39 -14.85 -6.99
CA ILE A 85 3.44 -13.68 -7.90
C ILE A 85 2.16 -13.57 -8.71
N ILE A 86 1.68 -14.68 -9.29
CA ILE A 86 0.43 -14.71 -10.06
C ILE A 86 -0.75 -14.26 -9.17
N LEU A 87 -0.86 -14.81 -7.96
CA LEU A 87 -1.90 -14.39 -7.01
C LEU A 87 -1.76 -12.92 -6.62
N GLY A 88 -0.55 -12.43 -6.39
CA GLY A 88 -0.29 -11.01 -6.11
C GLY A 88 -0.77 -10.10 -7.23
N ILE A 89 -0.50 -10.45 -8.49
CA ILE A 89 -0.98 -9.71 -9.67
C ILE A 89 -2.51 -9.75 -9.74
N VAL A 90 -3.12 -10.93 -9.53
CA VAL A 90 -4.59 -11.06 -9.55
C VAL A 90 -5.23 -10.19 -8.46
N PHE A 91 -4.73 -10.24 -7.22
CA PHE A 91 -5.26 -9.41 -6.13
C PHE A 91 -5.06 -7.92 -6.40
N TRP A 92 -3.91 -7.54 -6.96
CA TRP A 92 -3.65 -6.16 -7.36
C TRP A 92 -4.65 -5.66 -8.41
N LEU A 93 -4.93 -6.46 -9.46
CA LEU A 93 -5.94 -6.13 -10.47
C LEU A 93 -7.34 -6.00 -9.85
N VAL A 94 -7.73 -6.94 -9.00
CA VAL A 94 -9.00 -6.92 -8.28
C VAL A 94 -9.12 -5.68 -7.38
N SER A 95 -8.02 -5.22 -6.79
CA SER A 95 -8.01 -3.98 -5.99
C SER A 95 -8.28 -2.75 -6.83
N LEU A 96 -7.71 -2.66 -8.04
CA LEU A 96 -8.01 -1.56 -8.96
C LEU A 96 -9.48 -1.54 -9.37
N VAL A 97 -10.05 -2.71 -9.67
CA VAL A 97 -11.50 -2.83 -9.95
C VAL A 97 -12.33 -2.36 -8.77
N GLY A 98 -11.98 -2.76 -7.53
CA GLY A 98 -12.66 -2.32 -6.32
C GLY A 98 -12.61 -0.80 -6.11
N GLN A 99 -11.44 -0.19 -6.34
CA GLN A 99 -11.27 1.26 -6.24
C GLN A 99 -12.10 2.00 -7.29
N ALA A 100 -12.07 1.57 -8.55
CA ALA A 100 -12.84 2.17 -9.62
C ALA A 100 -14.35 2.01 -9.40
N GLY A 101 -14.79 0.83 -8.97
CA GLY A 101 -16.18 0.54 -8.63
C GLY A 101 -16.70 1.38 -7.46
N LEU A 102 -15.86 1.64 -6.45
CA LEU A 102 -16.22 2.55 -5.35
C LEU A 102 -16.43 3.99 -5.83
N ILE A 103 -15.57 4.48 -6.74
CA ILE A 103 -15.66 5.84 -7.27
C ILE A 103 -16.94 6.00 -8.11
N SER A 104 -17.21 5.06 -9.02
CA SER A 104 -18.40 5.12 -9.86
C SER A 104 -19.69 4.95 -9.06
N ALA A 105 -19.73 4.00 -8.11
CA ALA A 105 -20.88 3.79 -7.24
C ALA A 105 -21.16 5.01 -6.35
N ALA A 106 -20.13 5.61 -5.75
CA ALA A 106 -20.29 6.80 -4.92
C ALA A 106 -20.92 7.97 -5.69
N SER A 107 -20.45 8.22 -6.92
CA SER A 107 -20.99 9.26 -7.79
C SER A 107 -22.45 9.00 -8.19
N ARG A 108 -22.79 7.76 -8.55
CA ARG A 108 -24.15 7.41 -9.01
C ARG A 108 -25.16 7.42 -7.86
N ILE A 109 -24.77 6.94 -6.68
CA ILE A 109 -25.62 6.98 -5.48
C ILE A 109 -25.85 8.42 -5.00
N ASP A 110 -24.84 9.30 -5.07
CA ASP A 110 -25.04 10.72 -4.72
C ASP A 110 -26.02 11.42 -5.68
N SER A 111 -26.04 11.02 -6.96
CA SER A 111 -27.04 11.46 -7.95
C SER A 111 -28.44 10.86 -7.75
N GLY A 112 -28.65 10.01 -6.74
CA GLY A 112 -29.94 9.37 -6.45
C GLY A 112 -30.22 8.07 -7.20
N GLU A 113 -29.22 7.51 -7.89
CA GLU A 113 -29.36 6.24 -8.61
C GLU A 113 -29.18 5.04 -7.66
N GLN A 114 -29.97 3.98 -7.86
CA GLN A 114 -29.74 2.72 -7.17
C GLN A 114 -28.67 1.92 -7.89
N VAL A 115 -27.59 1.58 -7.19
CA VAL A 115 -26.45 0.85 -7.75
C VAL A 115 -26.32 -0.49 -7.06
N THR A 116 -26.17 -1.56 -7.83
CA THR A 116 -25.89 -2.89 -7.29
C THR A 116 -24.39 -3.21 -7.32
N LEU A 117 -23.97 -4.27 -6.62
CA LEU A 117 -22.58 -4.73 -6.65
C LEU A 117 -22.11 -5.06 -8.08
N GLY A 118 -22.98 -5.69 -8.87
CA GLY A 118 -22.67 -6.06 -10.25
C GLY A 118 -22.42 -4.85 -11.15
N ASP A 119 -23.24 -3.80 -11.00
CA ASP A 119 -23.08 -2.56 -11.75
C ASP A 119 -21.79 -1.84 -11.37
N ALA A 120 -21.47 -1.78 -10.07
CA ALA A 120 -20.24 -1.16 -9.58
C ALA A 120 -18.99 -1.93 -10.02
N PHE A 121 -19.04 -3.27 -9.97
CA PHE A 121 -17.93 -4.12 -10.41
C PHE A 121 -17.73 -4.05 -11.93
N GLY A 122 -18.81 -4.05 -12.73
CA GLY A 122 -18.75 -3.87 -14.18
C GLY A 122 -18.19 -2.51 -14.59
N ALA A 123 -18.57 -1.44 -13.89
CA ALA A 123 -17.95 -0.13 -14.08
C ALA A 123 -16.45 -0.14 -13.72
N GLY A 124 -16.09 -0.86 -12.65
CA GLY A 124 -14.70 -1.01 -12.22
C GLY A 124 -13.83 -1.79 -13.22
N THR A 125 -14.33 -2.88 -13.79
CA THR A 125 -13.61 -3.67 -14.81
C THR A 125 -13.46 -2.90 -16.12
N GLY A 126 -14.49 -2.14 -16.52
CA GLY A 126 -14.40 -1.26 -17.70
C GLY A 126 -13.32 -0.17 -17.57
N ALA A 127 -13.07 0.31 -16.34
CA ALA A 127 -12.03 1.30 -16.06
C ALA A 127 -10.63 0.68 -15.82
N LEU A 128 -10.52 -0.66 -15.72
CA LEU A 128 -9.29 -1.34 -15.29
C LEU A 128 -8.08 -0.99 -16.15
N VAL A 129 -8.20 -1.07 -17.48
CA VAL A 129 -7.08 -0.79 -18.40
C VAL A 129 -6.62 0.66 -18.27
N ARG A 130 -7.56 1.60 -18.15
CA ARG A 130 -7.26 3.02 -17.97
C ARG A 130 -6.59 3.28 -16.61
N MET A 131 -7.03 2.59 -15.55
CA MET A 131 -6.40 2.63 -14.23
C MET A 131 -5.00 2.02 -14.21
N ILE A 132 -4.76 0.93 -14.92
CA ILE A 132 -3.41 0.34 -15.07
C ILE A 132 -2.50 1.34 -15.76
N GLY A 133 -2.96 1.96 -16.86
CA GLY A 133 -2.20 3.00 -17.56
C GLY A 133 -1.88 4.21 -16.69
N LEU A 134 -2.84 4.66 -15.88
CA LEU A 134 -2.63 5.75 -14.91
C LEU A 134 -1.60 5.38 -13.85
N ASN A 135 -1.72 4.18 -13.25
CA ASN A 135 -0.76 3.70 -12.25
C ASN A 135 0.64 3.53 -12.86
N LEU A 136 0.75 3.00 -14.08
CA LEU A 136 2.02 2.79 -14.74
C LEU A 136 2.70 4.11 -15.10
N ILE A 137 1.96 5.13 -15.55
CA ILE A 137 2.55 6.45 -15.85
C ILE A 137 2.99 7.15 -14.55
N LEU A 138 2.17 7.08 -13.50
CA LEU A 138 2.41 7.85 -12.27
C LEU A 138 3.42 7.18 -11.33
N TYR A 139 3.34 5.85 -11.19
CA TYR A 139 4.25 5.05 -10.34
C TYR A 139 5.37 4.37 -11.12
N GLY A 140 5.30 4.30 -12.45
CA GLY A 140 6.32 3.65 -13.29
C GLY A 140 7.75 4.16 -13.07
N PRO A 141 8.00 5.48 -12.95
CA PRO A 141 9.33 5.98 -12.63
C PRO A 141 9.87 5.46 -11.29
N PHE A 142 9.00 5.35 -10.27
CA PHE A 142 9.37 4.80 -8.97
C PHE A 142 9.63 3.30 -9.02
N ILE A 143 8.84 2.55 -9.79
CA ILE A 143 9.01 1.10 -9.98
C ILE A 143 10.30 0.81 -10.74
N LEU A 144 10.53 1.49 -11.86
CA LEU A 144 11.72 1.31 -12.68
C LEU A 144 12.99 1.64 -11.90
N LEU A 145 12.95 2.74 -11.16
CA LEU A 145 14.04 3.09 -10.27
C LEU A 145 14.21 2.05 -9.15
N GLY A 146 13.13 1.65 -8.49
CA GLY A 146 13.16 0.58 -7.48
C GLY A 146 13.77 -0.72 -8.00
N LEU A 147 13.46 -1.12 -9.24
CA LEU A 147 14.06 -2.28 -9.90
C LEU A 147 15.54 -2.10 -10.20
N ILE A 148 15.97 -0.90 -10.64
CA ILE A 148 17.39 -0.59 -10.84
C ILE A 148 18.15 -0.71 -9.51
N PHE A 149 17.61 -0.13 -8.43
CA PHE A 149 18.20 -0.22 -7.10
C PHE A 149 18.22 -1.66 -6.58
N PHE A 150 17.13 -2.40 -6.76
CA PHE A 150 17.06 -3.82 -6.40
C PHE A 150 18.09 -4.64 -7.18
N GLY A 151 18.24 -4.39 -8.49
CA GLY A 151 19.24 -5.03 -9.34
C GLY A 151 20.67 -4.75 -8.85
N ILE A 152 21.01 -3.48 -8.61
CA ILE A 152 22.33 -3.07 -8.11
C ILE A 152 22.61 -3.67 -6.71
N ALA A 153 21.63 -3.61 -5.80
CA ALA A 153 21.74 -4.22 -4.47
C ALA A 153 21.91 -5.73 -4.53
N SER A 154 21.20 -6.41 -5.44
CA SER A 154 21.32 -7.86 -5.61
C SER A 154 22.70 -8.26 -6.14
N VAL A 155 23.37 -7.41 -6.94
CA VAL A 155 24.74 -7.63 -7.42
C VAL A 155 25.78 -7.38 -6.32
N THR A 156 25.65 -6.32 -5.53
CA THR A 156 26.58 -6.04 -4.42
C THR A 156 26.47 -7.06 -3.30
N VAL A 157 25.25 -7.48 -2.94
CA VAL A 157 25.02 -8.54 -1.95
C VAL A 157 25.36 -9.92 -2.53
N GLY A 158 25.02 -10.18 -3.80
CA GLY A 158 25.30 -11.47 -4.45
C GLY A 158 26.79 -11.73 -4.64
N SER A 159 27.59 -10.71 -4.96
CA SER A 159 29.05 -10.81 -5.06
C SER A 159 29.73 -11.01 -3.70
N ALA A 160 29.22 -10.34 -2.65
CA ALA A 160 29.66 -10.55 -1.27
C ALA A 160 29.42 -11.99 -0.81
N VAL A 161 28.20 -12.49 -0.99
CA VAL A 161 27.83 -13.88 -0.65
C VAL A 161 28.66 -14.88 -1.47
N ALA A 162 28.84 -14.65 -2.78
CA ALA A 162 29.66 -15.53 -3.63
C ALA A 162 31.15 -15.57 -3.23
N SER A 163 31.70 -14.45 -2.73
CA SER A 163 33.09 -14.39 -2.26
C SER A 163 33.35 -15.21 -0.99
N GLU A 164 32.35 -15.30 -0.11
CA GLU A 164 32.34 -16.18 1.08
C GLU A 164 32.30 -17.66 0.68
N PHE A 165 31.47 -18.02 -0.31
CA PHE A 165 31.42 -19.38 -0.86
C PHE A 165 32.73 -19.82 -1.54
N ALA A 166 33.56 -18.88 -2.00
CA ALA A 166 34.86 -19.16 -2.62
C ALA A 166 36.00 -19.39 -1.61
N GLY A 167 35.72 -19.42 -0.30
CA GLY A 167 36.71 -19.70 0.75
C GLY A 167 37.69 -18.55 1.00
N ASN A 168 37.44 -17.37 0.42
CA ASN A 168 38.16 -16.16 0.77
C ASN A 168 37.47 -15.55 2.00
N PRO A 169 38.18 -15.25 3.10
CA PRO A 169 37.61 -14.46 4.19
C PRO A 169 37.42 -13.03 3.67
N SER A 170 36.30 -12.78 3.00
CA SER A 170 35.90 -11.42 2.68
C SER A 170 35.52 -10.77 4.01
N ASN A 171 36.44 -9.95 4.52
CA ASN A 171 36.15 -9.07 5.65
C ASN A 171 34.84 -8.35 5.33
N PHE A 172 33.88 -8.41 6.28
CA PHE A 172 32.58 -7.74 6.26
C PHE A 172 32.66 -6.26 5.82
N GLU A 173 33.84 -5.65 5.98
CA GLU A 173 34.26 -4.37 5.40
C GLU A 173 33.99 -4.23 3.89
N THR A 174 34.19 -5.28 3.09
CA THR A 174 33.98 -5.21 1.62
C THR A 174 32.50 -5.09 1.29
N ILE A 175 31.64 -5.79 2.04
CA ILE A 175 30.18 -5.74 1.91
C ILE A 175 29.67 -4.34 2.30
N PHE A 176 30.16 -3.80 3.42
CA PHE A 176 29.75 -2.47 3.90
C PHE A 176 30.35 -1.31 3.11
N SER A 177 31.56 -1.46 2.54
CA SER A 177 32.17 -0.43 1.69
C SER A 177 31.42 -0.25 0.36
N GLY A 178 30.76 -1.29 -0.16
CA GLY A 178 29.86 -1.19 -1.31
C GLY A 178 28.48 -0.59 -0.97
N ILE A 179 28.04 -0.73 0.28
CA ILE A 179 26.75 -0.22 0.76
C ILE A 179 26.82 1.28 1.09
N GLY A 180 27.96 1.78 1.61
CA GLY A 180 28.13 3.20 1.96
C GLY A 180 27.83 4.20 0.82
N PRO A 181 28.44 4.04 -0.37
CA PRO A 181 28.15 4.87 -1.55
C PRO A 181 26.72 4.68 -2.07
N PHE A 182 26.16 3.48 -1.93
CA PHE A 182 24.79 3.16 -2.32
C PHE A 182 23.78 3.93 -1.46
N PHE A 183 23.98 3.99 -0.13
CA PHE A 183 23.14 4.78 0.77
C PHE A 183 23.32 6.29 0.59
N ALA A 184 24.51 6.77 0.26
CA ALA A 184 24.74 8.20 -0.03
C ALA A 184 24.03 8.62 -1.33
N CYS A 185 24.15 7.82 -2.40
CA CYS A 185 23.47 8.07 -3.67
C CYS A 185 21.94 7.91 -3.54
N PHE A 186 21.49 6.89 -2.79
CA PHE A 186 20.10 6.69 -2.45
C PHE A 186 19.53 7.82 -1.61
N GLY A 187 20.30 8.37 -0.66
CA GLY A 187 19.87 9.51 0.16
C GLY A 187 19.59 10.75 -0.68
N ILE A 188 20.48 11.08 -1.61
CA ILE A 188 20.30 12.24 -2.51
C ILE A 188 19.10 12.05 -3.44
N LEU A 189 18.96 10.86 -4.02
CA LEU A 189 17.84 10.58 -4.91
C LEU A 189 16.50 10.49 -4.15
N ALA A 190 16.50 9.91 -2.95
CA ALA A 190 15.35 9.88 -2.06
C ALA A 190 14.90 11.30 -1.68
N CYS A 191 15.83 12.26 -1.50
CA CYS A 191 15.47 13.66 -1.26
C CYS A 191 14.64 14.28 -2.40
N VAL A 192 14.78 13.81 -3.64
CA VAL A 192 13.96 14.26 -4.78
C VAL A 192 12.70 13.39 -4.95
N MET A 193 12.81 12.08 -4.71
CA MET A 193 11.70 11.14 -4.88
C MET A 193 10.65 11.25 -3.79
N VAL A 194 11.03 11.55 -2.55
CA VAL A 194 10.08 11.74 -1.44
C VAL A 194 9.09 12.89 -1.72
N PRO A 195 9.52 14.12 -2.07
CA PRO A 195 8.58 15.19 -2.40
C PRO A 195 7.78 14.88 -3.68
N LEU A 196 8.41 14.27 -4.69
CA LEU A 196 7.70 13.85 -5.91
C LEU A 196 6.60 12.82 -5.57
N GLY A 197 6.91 11.84 -4.72
CA GLY A 197 5.98 10.82 -4.24
C GLY A 197 4.83 11.43 -3.45
N LEU A 198 5.10 12.42 -2.60
CA LEU A 198 4.07 13.15 -1.87
C LEU A 198 3.12 13.87 -2.84
N ILE A 199 3.64 14.59 -3.83
CA ILE A 199 2.83 15.25 -4.85
C ILE A 199 1.97 14.23 -5.61
N VAL A 200 2.56 13.10 -6.02
CA VAL A 200 1.86 12.00 -6.69
C VAL A 200 0.72 11.44 -5.83
N THR A 201 0.94 11.23 -4.53
CA THR A 201 -0.11 10.71 -3.62
C THR A 201 -1.30 11.64 -3.47
N VAL A 202 -1.10 12.96 -3.63
CA VAL A 202 -2.18 13.95 -3.58
C VAL A 202 -2.88 14.07 -4.94
N ILE A 203 -2.14 14.04 -6.05
CA ILE A 203 -2.71 14.11 -7.41
C ILE A 203 -3.50 12.86 -7.77
N TYR A 204 -2.99 11.69 -7.40
CA TYR A 204 -3.52 10.40 -7.84
C TYR A 204 -5.03 10.21 -7.56
N PRO A 205 -5.56 10.48 -6.36
CA PRO A 205 -7.00 10.39 -6.10
C PRO A 205 -7.85 11.27 -7.04
N PHE A 206 -7.42 12.49 -7.34
CA PHE A 206 -8.16 13.39 -8.22
C PHE A 206 -8.03 12.99 -9.70
N ALA A 207 -6.85 12.51 -10.11
CA ALA A 207 -6.64 11.99 -11.45
C ALA A 207 -7.51 10.76 -11.74
N GLN A 208 -7.60 9.80 -10.80
CA GLN A 208 -8.50 8.65 -10.92
C GLN A 208 -9.96 9.07 -11.15
N ARG A 209 -10.42 10.10 -10.44
CA ARG A 209 -11.80 10.59 -10.54
C ARG A 209 -12.07 11.33 -11.85
N GLY A 210 -11.12 12.12 -12.35
CA GLY A 210 -11.21 12.70 -13.69
C GLY A 210 -11.21 11.64 -14.80
N LEU A 211 -10.43 10.59 -14.64
CA LEU A 211 -10.36 9.47 -15.58
C LEU A 211 -11.66 8.64 -15.62
N ILE A 212 -12.30 8.43 -14.47
CA ILE A 212 -13.51 7.59 -14.35
C ILE A 212 -14.79 8.39 -14.59
N LEU A 213 -14.93 9.56 -13.97
CA LEU A 213 -16.18 10.33 -13.97
C LEU A 213 -16.30 11.27 -15.16
N GLN A 214 -15.18 11.79 -15.66
CA GLN A 214 -15.15 12.68 -16.82
C GLN A 214 -14.62 11.98 -18.08
N GLU A 215 -14.34 10.67 -17.99
CA GLU A 215 -13.80 9.85 -19.08
C GLU A 215 -12.54 10.43 -19.77
N LEU A 216 -11.75 11.21 -19.03
CA LEU A 216 -10.55 11.85 -19.56
C LEU A 216 -9.47 10.82 -19.93
N GLY A 217 -8.65 11.16 -20.93
CA GLY A 217 -7.43 10.41 -21.24
C GLY A 217 -6.46 10.37 -20.05
N ILE A 218 -5.53 9.42 -20.04
CA ILE A 218 -4.65 9.18 -18.88
C ILE A 218 -3.84 10.44 -18.52
N VAL A 219 -3.18 11.06 -19.49
CA VAL A 219 -2.37 12.27 -19.26
C VAL A 219 -3.25 13.48 -18.90
N ASP A 220 -4.40 13.61 -19.56
CA ASP A 220 -5.34 14.71 -19.30
C ASP A 220 -5.96 14.62 -17.92
N SER A 221 -6.20 13.40 -17.41
CA SER A 221 -6.68 13.17 -16.05
C SER A 221 -5.69 13.63 -14.98
N ILE A 222 -4.38 13.46 -15.22
CA ILE A 222 -3.32 13.95 -14.32
C ILE A 222 -3.27 15.48 -14.32
N ARG A 223 -3.29 16.09 -15.52
CA ARG A 223 -3.31 17.55 -15.66
C ARG A 223 -4.56 18.15 -15.01
N HIS A 224 -5.71 17.51 -15.22
CA HIS A 224 -6.97 17.89 -14.60
C HIS A 224 -6.88 17.80 -13.07
N GLY A 225 -6.42 16.67 -12.52
CA GLY A 225 -6.24 16.49 -11.08
C GLY A 225 -5.35 17.56 -10.46
N TRP A 226 -4.26 17.93 -11.13
CA TRP A 226 -3.37 19.02 -10.71
C TRP A 226 -4.07 20.40 -10.74
N ASN A 227 -4.85 20.68 -11.77
CA ASN A 227 -5.61 21.94 -11.85
C ASN A 227 -6.66 22.03 -10.75
N VAL A 228 -7.39 20.95 -10.46
CA VAL A 228 -8.37 20.92 -9.36
C VAL A 228 -7.71 21.21 -8.01
N ILE A 229 -6.54 20.62 -7.75
CA ILE A 229 -5.78 20.88 -6.52
C ILE A 229 -5.35 22.34 -6.46
N ARG A 230 -4.76 22.87 -7.53
CA ARG A 230 -4.27 24.25 -7.58
C ARG A 230 -5.40 25.28 -7.40
N ASP A 231 -6.55 25.03 -8.02
CA ASP A 231 -7.70 25.92 -7.96
C ASP A 231 -8.40 25.89 -6.58
N ASN A 232 -8.22 24.80 -5.81
CA ASN A 232 -8.88 24.59 -4.52
C ASN A 232 -7.90 24.18 -3.40
N ILE A 233 -6.68 24.75 -3.36
CA ILE A 233 -5.63 24.35 -2.41
C ILE A 233 -6.11 24.38 -0.96
N GLY A 234 -6.82 25.45 -0.57
CA GLY A 234 -7.31 25.61 0.80
C GLY A 234 -8.29 24.50 1.18
N ASP A 235 -9.22 24.18 0.29
CA ASP A 235 -10.25 23.19 0.57
C ASP A 235 -9.69 21.75 0.53
N VAL A 236 -8.74 21.48 -0.38
CA VAL A 236 -8.00 20.21 -0.46
C VAL A 236 -7.12 20.01 0.77
N PHE A 237 -6.45 21.06 1.25
CA PHE A 237 -5.64 20.99 2.46
C PHE A 237 -6.48 20.66 3.70
N LEU A 238 -7.64 21.29 3.85
CA LEU A 238 -8.60 20.98 4.91
C LEU A 238 -9.11 19.53 4.81
N LEU A 239 -9.41 19.05 3.61
CA LEU A 239 -9.81 17.66 3.38
C LEU A 239 -8.70 16.67 3.79
N ILE A 240 -7.45 16.97 3.46
CA ILE A 240 -6.29 16.16 3.89
C ILE A 240 -6.17 16.16 5.41
N LEU A 241 -6.21 17.33 6.04
CA LEU A 241 -6.13 17.46 7.51
C LEU A 241 -7.24 16.67 8.20
N LEU A 242 -8.46 16.72 7.66
CA LEU A 242 -9.60 15.95 8.14
C LEU A 242 -9.35 14.44 8.05
N PHE A 243 -8.81 13.94 6.93
CA PHE A 243 -8.46 12.53 6.80
C PHE A 243 -7.30 12.12 7.70
N VAL A 244 -6.37 13.01 8.04
CA VAL A 244 -5.33 12.74 9.04
C VAL A 244 -5.97 12.49 10.40
N VAL A 245 -6.90 13.35 10.84
CA VAL A 245 -7.61 13.20 12.11
C VAL A 245 -8.45 11.92 12.13
N ILE A 246 -9.24 11.69 11.07
CA ILE A 246 -10.08 10.48 10.96
C ILE A 246 -9.21 9.22 10.91
N GLY A 247 -8.10 9.27 10.17
CA GLY A 247 -7.13 8.18 10.09
C GLY A 247 -6.50 7.85 11.44
N PHE A 248 -6.22 8.85 12.27
CA PHE A 248 -5.70 8.65 13.62
C PHE A 248 -6.73 7.98 14.54
N VAL A 249 -7.98 8.48 14.55
CA VAL A 249 -9.07 7.88 15.33
C VAL A 249 -9.33 6.44 14.89
N PHE A 250 -9.39 6.19 13.58
CA PHE A 250 -9.56 4.87 13.02
C PHE A 250 -8.38 3.95 13.33
N GLY A 251 -7.14 4.48 13.28
CA GLY A 251 -5.93 3.75 13.62
C GLY A 251 -5.92 3.29 15.08
N ILE A 252 -6.35 4.15 16.01
CA ILE A 252 -6.52 3.77 17.42
C ILE A 252 -7.60 2.69 17.57
N ALA A 253 -8.76 2.86 16.94
CA ALA A 253 -9.85 1.88 17.00
C ALA A 253 -9.41 0.52 16.42
N ALA A 254 -8.70 0.53 15.29
CA ALA A 254 -8.12 -0.67 14.69
C ALA A 254 -7.06 -1.29 15.60
N ALA A 255 -6.20 -0.50 16.24
CA ALA A 255 -5.19 -0.99 17.18
C ALA A 255 -5.80 -1.66 18.41
N VAL A 256 -6.91 -1.15 18.94
CA VAL A 256 -7.63 -1.76 20.07
C VAL A 256 -8.11 -3.18 19.74
N VAL A 257 -8.44 -3.45 18.47
CA VAL A 257 -8.88 -4.78 18.02
C VAL A 257 -7.70 -5.64 17.56
N LEU A 258 -6.77 -5.06 16.81
CA LEU A 258 -5.64 -5.78 16.20
C LEU A 258 -4.53 -6.11 17.20
N LEU A 259 -4.26 -5.27 18.22
CA LEU A 259 -3.22 -5.55 19.19
C LEU A 259 -3.53 -6.78 20.06
N PRO A 260 -4.73 -6.96 20.63
CA PRO A 260 -5.08 -8.20 21.33
C PRO A 260 -5.06 -9.42 20.42
N ALA A 261 -5.53 -9.28 19.18
CA ALA A 261 -5.49 -10.36 18.20
C ALA A 261 -4.04 -10.75 17.84
N ALA A 262 -3.16 -9.77 17.66
CA ALA A 262 -1.73 -9.99 17.43
C ALA A 262 -1.07 -10.61 18.65
N ALA A 263 -1.40 -10.14 19.85
CA ALA A 263 -0.92 -10.70 21.09
C ALA A 263 -1.29 -12.19 21.19
N LEU A 264 -2.55 -12.55 20.92
CA LEU A 264 -2.97 -13.96 20.92
C LEU A 264 -2.27 -14.79 19.83
N ALA A 265 -2.05 -14.21 18.65
CA ALA A 265 -1.44 -14.89 17.52
C ALA A 265 0.09 -15.07 17.64
N PHE A 266 0.79 -14.15 18.31
CA PHE A 266 2.26 -14.11 18.31
C PHE A 266 2.90 -14.20 19.70
N LEU A 267 2.20 -13.89 20.80
CA LEU A 267 2.79 -14.02 22.15
C LEU A 267 3.30 -15.43 22.45
N PRO A 268 2.60 -16.53 22.11
CA PRO A 268 3.09 -17.87 22.45
C PRO A 268 4.46 -18.16 21.83
N THR A 269 4.66 -17.79 20.56
CA THR A 269 5.92 -18.01 19.84
C THR A 269 7.02 -17.06 20.32
N ILE A 270 6.67 -15.81 20.65
CA ILE A 270 7.62 -14.85 21.24
C ILE A 270 8.10 -15.32 22.62
N VAL A 271 7.20 -15.81 23.46
CA VAL A 271 7.53 -16.31 24.81
C VAL A 271 8.42 -17.54 24.73
N ASP A 272 8.16 -18.45 23.79
CA ASP A 272 8.97 -19.65 23.56
C ASP A 272 10.39 -19.30 23.08
N LEU A 273 10.50 -18.35 22.15
CA LEU A 273 11.79 -17.85 21.66
C LEU A 273 12.61 -17.15 22.76
N VAL A 274 11.97 -16.32 23.59
CA VAL A 274 12.63 -15.63 24.73
C VAL A 274 13.13 -16.62 25.79
N ARG A 275 12.48 -17.78 25.93
CA ARG A 275 12.90 -18.85 26.85
C ARG A 275 14.04 -19.73 26.28
N GLY A 276 14.55 -19.41 25.10
CA GLY A 276 15.60 -20.18 24.43
C GLY A 276 15.08 -21.35 23.60
N GLY A 277 13.79 -21.39 23.29
CA GLY A 277 13.20 -22.37 22.38
C GLY A 277 13.70 -22.18 20.94
N THR A 278 13.78 -23.28 20.18
CA THR A 278 14.11 -23.26 18.76
C THR A 278 12.85 -23.02 17.91
N LEU A 279 13.00 -22.42 16.73
CA LEU A 279 11.88 -22.24 15.80
C LEU A 279 11.52 -23.59 15.15
N GLU A 280 10.64 -24.34 15.82
CA GLU A 280 10.07 -25.56 15.26
C GLU A 280 9.09 -25.25 14.13
N ILE A 281 8.85 -26.23 13.26
CA ILE A 281 7.89 -26.15 12.14
C ILE A 281 6.50 -25.74 12.64
N GLY A 282 6.11 -26.16 13.86
CA GLY A 282 4.86 -25.75 14.50
C GLY A 282 4.77 -24.24 14.78
N ASN A 283 5.85 -23.63 15.26
CA ASN A 283 5.91 -22.19 15.55
C ASN A 283 5.85 -21.38 14.25
N ILE A 284 6.54 -21.84 13.20
CA ILE A 284 6.50 -21.21 11.87
C ILE A 284 5.09 -21.30 11.28
N ALA A 285 4.44 -22.47 11.35
CA ALA A 285 3.06 -22.65 10.87
C ALA A 285 2.06 -21.76 11.64
N PHE A 286 2.22 -21.63 12.96
CA PHE A 286 1.38 -20.77 13.78
C PHE A 286 1.58 -19.28 13.47
N MET A 287 2.81 -18.84 13.23
CA MET A 287 3.09 -17.45 12.81
C MET A 287 2.51 -17.12 11.43
N ILE A 288 2.61 -18.06 10.47
CA ILE A 288 2.04 -17.88 9.13
C ILE A 288 0.50 -17.85 9.23
N GLY A 289 -0.11 -18.81 9.92
CA GLY A 289 -1.56 -18.86 10.11
C GLY A 289 -2.10 -17.64 10.86
N GLY A 290 -1.45 -17.26 11.97
CA GLY A 290 -1.76 -16.07 12.74
C GLY A 290 -1.60 -14.78 11.94
N GLY A 291 -0.53 -14.68 11.14
CA GLY A 291 -0.29 -13.54 10.25
C GLY A 291 -1.32 -13.41 9.14
N ILE A 292 -1.73 -14.51 8.52
CA ILE A 292 -2.80 -14.50 7.50
C ILE A 292 -4.13 -14.10 8.14
N CYS A 293 -4.50 -14.69 9.27
CA CYS A 293 -5.74 -14.34 9.98
C CYS A 293 -5.76 -12.87 10.40
N LEU A 294 -4.65 -12.36 10.93
CA LEU A 294 -4.53 -10.95 11.33
C LEU A 294 -4.55 -10.02 10.13
N GLY A 295 -3.90 -10.39 9.02
CA GLY A 295 -3.91 -9.65 7.77
C GLY A 295 -5.30 -9.55 7.16
N LEU A 296 -6.06 -10.65 7.16
CA LEU A 296 -7.46 -10.67 6.72
C LEU A 296 -8.36 -9.82 7.62
N LEU A 297 -8.21 -9.93 8.94
CA LEU A 297 -8.96 -9.12 9.89
C LEU A 297 -8.64 -7.62 9.72
N GLY A 298 -7.36 -7.29 9.56
CA GLY A 298 -6.91 -5.94 9.24
C GLY A 298 -7.47 -5.42 7.91
N ALA A 299 -7.52 -6.26 6.88
CA ALA A 299 -8.12 -5.91 5.59
C ALA A 299 -9.63 -5.66 5.70
N VAL A 300 -10.36 -6.46 6.49
CA VAL A 300 -11.80 -6.24 6.76
C VAL A 300 -12.03 -4.92 7.47
N ILE A 301 -11.25 -4.62 8.52
CA ILE A 301 -11.36 -3.33 9.22
C ILE A 301 -11.06 -2.18 8.23
N ASN A 302 -9.93 -2.27 7.53
CA ASN A 302 -9.50 -1.23 6.59
C ASN A 302 -10.46 -1.04 5.40
N SER A 303 -11.23 -2.07 5.02
CA SER A 303 -12.21 -2.01 3.92
C SER A 303 -13.22 -0.86 4.08
N ILE A 304 -13.70 -0.66 5.31
CA ILE A 304 -14.68 0.39 5.65
C ILE A 304 -14.03 1.76 5.47
N MET A 305 -12.79 1.91 5.94
CA MET A 305 -12.06 3.16 5.83
C MET A 305 -11.72 3.49 4.37
N ILE A 306 -11.37 2.49 3.56
CA ILE A 306 -11.12 2.66 2.12
C ILE A 306 -12.40 3.11 1.41
N ALA A 307 -13.52 2.43 1.67
CA ALA A 307 -14.82 2.79 1.08
C ALA A 307 -15.23 4.22 1.48
N PHE A 308 -15.14 4.55 2.77
CA PHE A 308 -15.48 5.88 3.28
C PHE A 308 -14.60 6.99 2.73
N ARG A 309 -13.28 6.79 2.72
CA ARG A 309 -12.33 7.75 2.15
C ARG A 309 -12.57 7.93 0.64
N SER A 310 -12.79 6.83 -0.08
CA SER A 310 -13.05 6.88 -1.52
C SER A 310 -14.31 7.68 -1.83
N THR A 311 -15.43 7.37 -1.15
CA THR A 311 -16.71 8.08 -1.29
C THR A 311 -16.56 9.56 -0.95
N THR A 312 -15.98 9.89 0.20
CA THR A 312 -15.81 11.27 0.64
C THR A 312 -14.99 12.12 -0.35
N VAL A 313 -13.87 11.58 -0.85
CA VAL A 313 -13.06 12.31 -1.86
C VAL A 313 -13.82 12.44 -3.19
N THR A 314 -14.66 11.46 -3.55
CA THR A 314 -15.48 11.53 -4.76
C THR A 314 -16.52 12.64 -4.69
N LEU A 315 -17.27 12.73 -3.59
CA LEU A 315 -18.22 13.82 -3.37
C LEU A 315 -17.49 15.18 -3.32
N ALA A 316 -16.36 15.24 -2.61
CA ALA A 316 -15.56 16.46 -2.53
C ALA A 316 -15.08 16.95 -3.90
N TYR A 317 -14.63 16.02 -4.73
CA TYR A 317 -14.20 16.29 -6.09
C TYR A 317 -15.32 16.89 -6.96
N GLN A 318 -16.53 16.33 -6.88
CA GLN A 318 -17.69 16.86 -7.60
C GLN A 318 -18.04 18.29 -7.16
N GLU A 319 -18.00 18.55 -5.86
CA GLU A 319 -18.20 19.91 -5.31
C GLU A 319 -17.13 20.90 -5.79
N PHE A 320 -15.86 20.49 -5.82
CA PHE A 320 -14.76 21.33 -6.34
C PHE A 320 -14.95 21.69 -7.81
N ILE A 321 -15.33 20.73 -8.66
CA ILE A 321 -15.59 21.01 -10.08
C ILE A 321 -16.76 21.97 -10.24
N ASN A 322 -17.85 21.74 -9.50
CA ASN A 322 -19.03 22.59 -9.54
C ASN A 322 -18.70 24.03 -9.11
N LYS A 323 -17.85 24.19 -8.09
CA LYS A 323 -17.35 25.49 -7.65
C LYS A 323 -16.49 26.17 -8.72
N THR A 324 -15.53 25.46 -9.31
CA THR A 324 -14.67 26.01 -10.37
C THR A 324 -15.48 26.40 -11.61
N ASN A 325 -16.47 25.61 -12.01
CA ASN A 325 -17.35 25.93 -13.14
C ASN A 325 -18.18 27.19 -12.88
N LYS A 326 -18.72 27.35 -11.68
CA LYS A 326 -19.46 28.57 -11.29
C LYS A 326 -18.59 29.82 -11.29
N LEU A 327 -17.34 29.71 -10.85
CA LEU A 327 -16.39 30.84 -10.84
C LEU A 327 -15.94 31.25 -12.25
N LYS A 328 -15.90 30.32 -13.22
CA LYS A 328 -15.59 30.63 -14.61
C LYS A 328 -16.77 31.22 -15.39
N ALA A 329 -17.99 31.01 -14.91
CA ALA A 329 -19.22 31.51 -15.52
C ALA A 329 -19.64 32.90 -14.99
N ALA A 330 -19.04 33.35 -13.89
CA ALA A 330 -19.25 34.67 -13.28
C ALA A 330 -18.16 35.65 -13.73
#